data_AF-A0A3B9SWB7-F1
#
_entry.id   AF-A0A3B9SWB7-F1
#
_cell.length_a   1.000
_cell.length_b   1.000
_cell.length_c   1.000
_cell.angle_alpha   90.00
_cell.angle_beta   90.00
_cell.angle_gamma   90.00
#
_symmetry.space_group_name_H-M   'P 1'
#
loop_
_entity.id
_entity.type
_entity.pdbx_description
1 polymer ?
#
loop_
_entity_poly.entity_id
_entity_poly.type
_entity_poly.pdbx_seq_one_letter_code
_entity_poly.pdbx_strand_id
1 'polypeptide(L)' 'MVDDAHGTGVLGKEGTGTVEHFDLGEAVDIQVGTLSKALGGEEGFIAGKRDDSRMVAYSGKIFWTGLCQAKIE' A
#
# COMPACT_ATOMS: atom_id res chain seq x y z
N MET A 1 10.76 2.50 6.23
CA MET A 1 9.66 2.81 5.30
C MET A 1 10.11 2.45 3.88
N VAL A 2 9.27 1.76 3.11
CA VAL A 2 9.53 1.35 1.71
C VAL A 2 8.34 1.77 0.84
N ASP A 3 8.61 2.29 -0.37
CA ASP A 3 7.59 2.54 -1.40
C ASP A 3 7.68 1.44 -2.46
N ASP A 4 6.60 0.69 -2.60
CA ASP A 4 6.42 -0.45 -3.49
C ASP A 4 5.44 -0.15 -4.63
N ALA A 5 5.34 1.11 -5.09
CA ALA A 5 4.49 1.48 -6.20
C ALA A 5 4.74 0.65 -7.48
N HIS A 6 5.98 0.26 -7.72
CA HIS A 6 6.37 -0.62 -8.85
C HIS A 6 6.63 -2.08 -8.44
N GLY A 7 6.75 -2.36 -7.13
CA GLY A 7 6.95 -3.71 -6.62
C GLY A 7 5.65 -4.46 -6.39
N THR A 8 4.61 -3.77 -5.91
CA THR A 8 3.28 -4.34 -5.64
C THR A 8 2.69 -4.90 -6.94
N GLY A 9 2.28 -6.18 -6.92
CA GLY A 9 1.76 -6.92 -8.06
C GLY A 9 2.83 -7.41 -9.05
N VAL A 10 4.13 -7.17 -8.78
CA VAL A 10 5.25 -7.54 -9.67
C VAL A 10 6.28 -8.41 -8.97
N LEU A 11 6.63 -8.09 -7.73
CA LEU A 11 7.66 -8.75 -6.92
C LEU A 11 7.05 -9.53 -5.76
N GLY A 12 7.77 -10.56 -5.31
CA GLY A 12 7.27 -11.51 -4.31
C GLY A 12 6.51 -12.66 -4.96
N LYS A 13 6.35 -13.76 -4.24
CA LYS A 13 5.63 -14.94 -4.73
C LYS A 13 4.13 -14.66 -4.78
N GLU A 14 3.61 -13.98 -3.77
CA GLU A 14 2.22 -13.55 -3.66
C GLU A 14 1.99 -12.15 -4.26
N GLY A 15 3.04 -11.52 -4.80
CA GLY A 15 2.96 -10.21 -5.42
C GLY A 15 2.85 -9.05 -4.44
N THR A 16 3.20 -9.23 -3.16
CA THR A 16 3.04 -8.17 -2.15
C THR A 16 4.15 -7.12 -2.20
N GLY A 17 5.17 -7.33 -3.03
CA GLY A 17 6.20 -6.34 -3.35
C GLY A 17 7.60 -6.70 -2.88
N THR A 18 8.46 -5.68 -2.82
CA THR A 18 9.88 -5.79 -2.53
C THR A 18 10.13 -6.36 -1.13
N VAL A 19 9.28 -6.02 -0.16
CA VAL A 19 9.40 -6.49 1.23
C VAL A 19 9.31 -8.01 1.32
N GLU A 20 8.37 -8.64 0.61
CA GLU A 20 8.26 -10.10 0.53
C GLU A 20 9.40 -10.71 -0.28
N HIS A 21 9.75 -10.11 -1.42
CA HIS A 21 10.80 -10.63 -2.29
C HIS A 21 12.15 -10.80 -1.58
N PHE A 22 12.47 -9.90 -0.65
CA PHE A 22 13.72 -9.92 0.12
C PHE A 22 13.57 -10.44 1.56
N ASP A 23 12.39 -10.95 1.95
CA ASP A 23 12.10 -11.44 3.30
C ASP A 23 12.37 -10.39 4.41
N LEU A 24 11.94 -9.15 4.16
CA LEU A 24 12.21 -7.99 5.02
C LEU A 24 11.03 -7.59 5.92
N GLY A 25 10.05 -8.48 6.11
CA GLY A 25 8.80 -8.16 6.85
C GLY A 25 9.03 -7.61 8.25
N GLU A 26 10.04 -8.14 8.97
CA GLU A 26 10.39 -7.68 10.32
C GLU A 26 11.27 -6.42 10.33
N ALA A 27 11.91 -6.08 9.20
CA ALA A 27 12.81 -4.94 9.08
C ALA A 27 12.12 -3.67 8.55
N VAL A 28 10.90 -3.80 8.02
CA VAL A 28 10.16 -2.70 7.39
C VAL A 28 8.90 -2.39 8.19
N ASP A 29 8.91 -1.28 8.94
CA ASP A 29 7.76 -0.88 9.76
C ASP A 29 6.56 -0.39 8.95
N ILE A 30 6.83 0.25 7.80
CA ILE A 30 5.83 0.86 6.93
C ILE A 30 6.17 0.56 5.47
N GLN A 31 5.19 0.02 4.75
CA GLN A 31 5.22 -0.17 3.31
C GLN A 31 4.11 0.68 2.69
N VAL A 32 4.43 1.41 1.62
CA VAL A 32 3.51 2.27 0.89
C VAL A 32 3.42 1.75 -0.53
N GLY A 33 2.28 1.90 -1.19
CA GLY A 33 2.14 1.48 -2.58
C GLY A 33 0.96 2.15 -3.25
N THR A 34 0.72 1.76 -4.51
CA THR A 34 -0.40 2.31 -5.30
C THR A 34 -1.16 1.21 -6.00
N LEU A 35 -2.46 1.43 -6.17
CA LEU A 35 -3.34 0.58 -6.95
C LEU A 35 -3.30 0.95 -8.45
N SER A 36 -2.78 2.11 -8.83
CA SER A 36 -2.85 2.65 -10.21
C SER A 36 -1.80 2.14 -11.19
N LYS A 37 -1.03 1.12 -10.82
CA LYS A 37 -0.05 0.47 -11.70
C LYS A 37 -0.44 -0.98 -11.98
N ALA A 38 0.32 -1.94 -11.45
CA ALA A 38 0.11 -3.36 -11.73
C ALA A 38 -1.30 -3.85 -11.35
N LEU A 39 -1.95 -3.17 -10.39
CA LEU A 39 -3.28 -3.53 -9.89
C LEU A 39 -4.45 -2.87 -10.66
N GLY A 40 -4.17 -1.94 -11.59
CA GLY A 40 -5.17 -1.37 -12.50
C GLY A 40 -6.32 -0.58 -11.84
N GLY A 41 -6.16 -0.16 -10.58
CA GLY A 41 -7.14 0.65 -9.84
C GLY A 41 -6.76 2.11 -9.75
N GLU A 42 -7.30 2.78 -8.73
CA GLU A 42 -6.92 4.14 -8.33
C GLU A 42 -6.66 4.13 -6.82
N GLU A 43 -5.94 5.13 -6.30
CA GLU A 43 -5.46 5.29 -4.91
C GLU A 43 -4.05 4.80 -4.55
N GLY A 44 -3.60 5.29 -3.40
CA GLY A 44 -2.45 4.79 -2.65
C GLY A 44 -2.86 4.13 -1.34
N PHE A 45 -2.04 3.19 -0.88
CA PHE A 45 -2.22 2.53 0.41
C PHE A 45 -0.96 2.65 1.28
N ILE A 46 -1.15 2.50 2.58
CA ILE A 46 -0.10 2.41 3.59
C ILE A 46 -0.39 1.15 4.41
N ALA A 47 0.60 0.28 4.53
CA ALA A 47 0.58 -0.93 5.33
C ALA A 47 1.68 -0.85 6.40
N GLY A 48 1.43 -1.39 7.58
CA GLY A 48 2.33 -1.36 8.72
C GLY A 48 1.59 -1.70 10.01
N LYS A 49 2.26 -1.56 11.15
CA LYS A 49 1.58 -1.72 12.45
C LYS A 49 0.44 -0.72 12.58
N ARG A 50 -0.60 -1.11 13.33
CA ARG A 50 -1.86 -0.36 13.40
C ARG A 50 -1.66 1.10 13.80
N ASP A 51 -0.83 1.36 14.81
CA ASP A 51 -0.63 2.73 15.31
C ASP A 51 0.19 3.58 14.33
N ASP A 52 1.23 3.01 13.73
CA ASP A 52 2.10 3.69 12.77
C ASP A 52 1.35 4.07 11.49
N SER A 53 0.68 3.09 10.86
CA SER A 53 -0.11 3.31 9.64
C SER A 53 -1.30 4.26 9.86
N ARG A 54 -1.94 4.19 11.04
CA ARG A 54 -3.09 5.03 11.42
C ARG A 54 -2.68 6.49 11.66
N MET A 55 -1.52 6.72 12.30
CA MET A 55 -0.97 8.07 12.47
C MET A 55 -0.78 8.76 11.11
N VAL A 56 -0.13 8.08 10.16
CA VAL A 56 0.13 8.63 8.82
C VAL A 56 -1.16 8.85 8.04
N ALA A 57 -2.13 7.92 8.15
CA ALA A 57 -3.42 8.08 7.50
C ALA A 57 -4.20 9.30 8.02
N TYR A 58 -4.22 9.54 9.34
CA TYR A 58 -4.96 10.69 9.89
C TYR A 58 -4.33 12.04 9.56
N SER A 59 -3.00 12.14 9.49
CA SER A 59 -2.39 13.44 9.17
C SER A 59 -2.74 13.92 7.76
N GLY A 60 -3.00 13.00 6.82
CA GLY A 60 -3.22 13.32 5.41
C GLY A 60 -4.67 13.19 4.91
N LYS A 61 -5.50 12.30 5.47
CA LYS A 61 -6.80 11.93 4.88
C LYS A 61 -8.02 12.72 5.39
N ILE A 62 -7.88 13.58 6.39
CA ILE A 62 -9.01 14.22 7.11
C ILE A 62 -9.91 15.09 6.19
N PHE A 63 -9.37 15.66 5.12
CA PHE A 63 -10.11 16.59 4.25
C PHE A 63 -10.37 16.06 2.83
N TRP A 64 -10.23 14.75 2.62
CA TRP A 64 -10.33 14.13 1.30
C TRP A 64 -11.58 13.23 1.20
N THR A 65 -12.30 13.29 0.09
CA THR A 65 -13.43 12.40 -0.21
C THR A 65 -12.91 11.01 -0.54
N GLY A 66 -13.28 9.99 0.24
CA GLY A 66 -12.78 8.61 0.08
C GLY A 66 -13.01 8.00 -1.31
N LEU A 67 -12.33 6.88 -1.58
CA LEU A 67 -12.41 6.16 -2.85
C LEU A 67 -13.86 5.76 -3.21
N CYS A 68 -14.25 6.05 -4.45
CA CYS A 68 -15.53 5.62 -4.99
C CYS A 68 -15.59 4.10 -5.10
N GLN A 69 -16.65 3.47 -4.59
CA GLN A 69 -16.87 2.04 -4.78
C GLN A 69 -17.29 1.76 -6.22
N ALA A 70 -16.50 0.97 -6.94
CA ALA A 70 -16.88 0.49 -8.26
C ALA A 70 -18.09 -0.45 -8.15
N LYS A 71 -19.15 -0.20 -8.93
CA LYS A 71 -20.20 -1.18 -9.17
C LYS A 71 -19.69 -2.15 -10.24
N ILE A 72 -19.49 -3.40 -9.85
CA ILE A 72 -19.28 -4.49 -10.78
C ILE A 72 -20.66 -5.10 -11.03
N GLU A 73 -21.17 -4.95 -12.25
CA GLU A 73 -22.43 -5.55 -12.72
C GLU A 73 -22.22 -7.01 -13.14
#